data_AF-A6EX83-F1
#
_entry.id   AF-A6EX83-F1
#
_cell.length_a   1.000
_cell.length_b   1.000
_cell.length_c   1.000
_cell.angle_alpha   90.00
_cell.angle_beta   90.00
_cell.angle_gamma   90.00
#
_symmetry.space_group_name_H-M   'P 1'
#
loop_
_entity.id
_entity.type
_entity.pdbx_description
1 polymer ?
#
loop_
_entity_poly.entity_id
_entity_poly.type
_entity_poly.pdbx_seq_one_letter_code
_entity_poly.pdbx_strand_id
1 'polypeptide(L)'
;MSAAVDHLDERLRDDGESLEEIMPSAITLAMMLRHRTMAAWMRIEFDGYSDTSELPPYRRDVPGHIVARSPQYGWIPAPVDDKQKQDFGHRDMPEGIKSLEKTCMACKKGTGHRIVFDKEEMATLQAHINLTAELAITISRDSYNKLLRVVRCALYLWAQELMEHGLSGDHNSYSAQEREKVAHLDDPERFWRKALEDNADLPIPDVRETGFFERFFGRTG
;
A
#
# COMPACT_ATOMS: atom_id res chain seq x y z
N MET A 1 28.47 -3.37 11.53
CA MET A 1 27.42 -3.54 10.49
C MET A 1 26.15 -3.84 11.26
N SER A 2 24.98 -3.41 10.80
CA SER A 2 23.72 -3.71 11.49
C SER A 2 23.20 -5.05 10.96
N ALA A 3 22.57 -5.85 11.81
CA ALA A 3 21.95 -7.11 11.42
C ALA A 3 20.94 -6.90 10.30
N ALA A 4 20.71 -7.89 9.45
CA ALA A 4 19.70 -7.78 8.39
C ALA A 4 18.29 -7.48 8.94
N VAL A 5 17.96 -7.95 10.15
CA VAL A 5 16.67 -7.68 10.83
C VAL A 5 16.65 -6.28 11.46
N ASP A 6 17.70 -5.92 12.22
CA ASP A 6 17.80 -4.61 12.89
C ASP A 6 17.79 -3.47 11.86
N HIS A 7 18.53 -3.64 10.76
CA HIS A 7 18.57 -2.69 9.65
C HIS A 7 17.21 -2.57 8.93
N LEU A 8 16.46 -3.67 8.79
CA LEU A 8 15.11 -3.62 8.24
C LEU A 8 14.18 -2.82 9.16
N ASP A 9 14.24 -3.07 10.47
CA ASP A 9 13.44 -2.36 11.48
C ASP A 9 13.75 -0.85 11.55
N GLU A 10 15.04 -0.48 11.47
CA GLU A 10 15.48 0.91 11.35
C GLU A 10 14.88 1.59 10.10
N ARG A 11 15.04 0.97 8.92
CA ARG A 11 14.52 1.52 7.66
C ARG A 11 13.00 1.63 7.65
N LEU A 12 12.28 0.68 8.26
CA LEU A 12 10.82 0.72 8.37
C LEU A 12 10.33 1.90 9.23
N ARG A 13 11.15 2.40 10.16
CA ARG A 13 10.82 3.58 10.99
C ARG A 13 11.32 4.90 10.41
N ASP A 14 12.24 4.86 9.44
CA ASP A 14 12.74 6.04 8.75
C ASP A 14 11.73 6.56 7.73
N ASP A 15 11.20 7.76 7.94
CA ASP A 15 10.21 8.38 7.06
C ASP A 15 10.78 8.70 5.66
N GLY A 16 12.10 8.67 5.48
CA GLY A 16 12.78 8.95 4.21
C GLY A 16 13.01 7.79 3.29
N GLU A 17 12.87 6.58 3.82
CA GLU A 17 12.98 5.36 3.04
C GLU A 17 11.63 5.01 2.44
N SER A 18 11.58 4.85 1.12
CA SER A 18 10.37 4.40 0.44
C SER A 18 10.14 2.92 0.66
N LEU A 19 8.88 2.49 0.68
CA LEU A 19 8.56 1.07 0.76
C LEU A 19 9.08 0.32 -0.48
N GLU A 20 9.09 0.97 -1.65
CA GLU A 20 9.75 0.45 -2.87
C GLU A 20 11.23 0.08 -2.62
N GLU A 21 11.98 0.91 -1.89
CA GLU A 21 13.39 0.66 -1.57
C GLU A 21 13.60 -0.37 -0.44
N ILE A 22 12.64 -0.51 0.47
CA ILE A 22 12.72 -1.44 1.60
C ILE A 22 12.40 -2.88 1.17
N MET A 23 11.36 -3.06 0.35
CA MET A 23 10.78 -4.36 0.00
C MET A 23 11.78 -5.40 -0.55
N PRO A 24 12.73 -5.07 -1.45
CA PRO A 24 13.70 -6.04 -1.95
C PRO A 24 14.57 -6.67 -0.84
N SER A 25 14.94 -5.87 0.15
CA SER A 25 15.73 -6.34 1.30
C SER A 25 14.90 -7.21 2.24
N ALA A 26 13.63 -6.85 2.47
CA ALA A 26 12.70 -7.66 3.26
C ALA A 26 12.42 -9.02 2.61
N ILE A 27 12.22 -9.06 1.27
CA ILE A 27 12.03 -10.30 0.50
C ILE A 27 13.25 -11.21 0.64
N THR A 28 14.45 -10.63 0.54
CA THR A 28 15.70 -11.40 0.67
C THR A 28 15.85 -11.96 2.08
N LEU A 29 15.52 -11.18 3.12
CA LEU A 29 15.50 -11.66 4.50
C LEU A 29 14.52 -12.83 4.69
N ALA A 30 13.29 -12.72 4.18
CA ALA A 30 12.31 -13.79 4.25
C ALA A 30 12.79 -15.08 3.55
N MET A 31 13.45 -14.94 2.39
CA MET A 31 14.08 -16.06 1.70
C MET A 31 15.22 -16.70 2.51
N MET A 32 16.07 -15.90 3.15
CA MET A 32 17.16 -16.40 4.00
C MET A 32 16.64 -17.20 5.21
N LEU A 33 15.50 -16.80 5.76
CA LEU A 33 14.78 -17.47 6.85
C LEU A 33 13.94 -18.67 6.38
N ARG A 34 13.77 -18.85 5.06
CA ARG A 34 12.87 -19.84 4.44
C ARG A 34 11.38 -19.59 4.69
N HIS A 35 10.99 -18.34 4.97
CA HIS A 35 9.60 -17.93 5.07
C HIS A 35 9.04 -17.72 3.65
N ARG A 36 8.56 -18.80 3.04
CA ARG A 36 8.17 -18.82 1.63
C ARG A 36 6.86 -18.08 1.41
N THR A 37 5.91 -18.22 2.34
CA THR A 37 4.60 -17.57 2.26
C THR A 37 4.75 -16.06 2.41
N MET A 38 5.55 -15.62 3.39
CA MET A 38 5.90 -14.23 3.61
C MET A 38 6.61 -13.63 2.39
N ALA A 39 7.64 -14.32 1.85
CA ALA A 39 8.35 -13.84 0.67
C ALA A 39 7.44 -13.75 -0.57
N ALA A 40 6.50 -14.69 -0.73
CA ALA A 40 5.53 -14.65 -1.82
C ALA A 40 4.56 -13.47 -1.68
N TRP A 41 3.99 -13.27 -0.48
CA TRP A 41 3.14 -12.11 -0.19
C TRP A 41 3.86 -10.79 -0.46
N MET A 42 5.09 -10.62 0.03
CA MET A 42 5.88 -9.41 -0.23
C MET A 42 6.11 -9.19 -1.73
N ARG A 43 6.40 -10.24 -2.51
CA ARG A 43 6.57 -10.10 -3.97
C ARG A 43 5.30 -9.65 -4.66
N ILE A 44 4.16 -10.23 -4.30
CA ILE A 44 2.86 -9.85 -4.87
C ILE A 44 2.51 -8.40 -4.48
N GLU A 45 2.73 -8.00 -3.23
CA GLU A 45 2.55 -6.61 -2.79
C GLU A 45 3.45 -5.63 -3.58
N PHE A 46 4.69 -6.04 -3.86
CA PHE A 46 5.65 -5.24 -4.60
C PHE A 46 5.28 -5.08 -6.08
N ASP A 47 4.99 -6.19 -6.77
CA ASP A 47 4.73 -6.24 -8.21
C ASP A 47 3.28 -5.83 -8.55
N GLY A 48 2.34 -6.11 -7.65
CA GLY A 48 0.90 -5.95 -7.84
C GLY A 48 0.18 -7.28 -8.07
N TYR A 49 -1.14 -7.23 -7.93
CA TYR A 49 -2.04 -8.37 -8.04
C TYR A 49 -2.50 -8.55 -9.49
N SER A 50 -2.36 -9.76 -10.03
CA SER A 50 -2.86 -10.10 -11.36
C SER A 50 -4.33 -10.54 -11.35
N ASP A 51 -4.79 -11.11 -10.23
CA ASP A 51 -6.17 -11.52 -10.02
C ASP A 51 -6.79 -10.77 -8.84
N THR A 52 -7.97 -10.20 -9.06
CA THR A 52 -8.80 -9.57 -8.04
C THR A 52 -9.18 -10.52 -6.89
N SER A 53 -9.25 -11.83 -7.13
CA SER A 53 -9.59 -12.82 -6.10
C SER A 53 -8.51 -12.98 -5.02
N GLU A 54 -7.26 -12.63 -5.35
CA GLU A 54 -6.11 -12.71 -4.45
C GLU A 54 -5.93 -11.44 -3.60
N LEU A 55 -6.75 -10.41 -3.82
CA LEU A 55 -6.64 -9.14 -3.11
C LEU A 55 -6.95 -9.31 -1.61
N PRO A 56 -6.02 -8.90 -0.72
CA PRO A 56 -6.30 -8.82 0.71
C PRO A 56 -7.49 -7.89 0.99
N PRO A 57 -8.26 -8.12 2.08
CA PRO A 57 -9.41 -7.29 2.42
C PRO A 57 -9.12 -5.78 2.47
N TYR A 58 -7.94 -5.37 2.91
CA TYR A 58 -7.58 -3.95 2.95
C TYR A 58 -7.35 -3.31 1.59
N ARG A 59 -7.17 -4.10 0.53
CA ARG A 59 -7.00 -3.65 -0.85
C ARG A 59 -8.31 -3.60 -1.64
N ARG A 60 -9.39 -4.12 -1.06
CA ARG A 60 -10.71 -4.17 -1.69
C ARG A 60 -11.61 -3.06 -1.19
N ASP A 61 -12.56 -2.66 -2.03
CA ASP A 61 -13.61 -1.70 -1.68
C ASP A 61 -13.07 -0.39 -1.08
N VAL A 62 -11.94 0.10 -1.60
CA VAL A 62 -11.31 1.34 -1.11
C VAL A 62 -12.20 2.52 -1.46
N PRO A 63 -12.65 3.32 -0.48
CA PRO A 63 -13.66 4.35 -0.70
C PRO A 63 -13.13 5.50 -1.57
N GLY A 64 -14.01 5.97 -2.45
CA GLY A 64 -13.75 7.07 -3.37
C GLY A 64 -14.99 7.91 -3.65
N HIS A 65 -14.81 8.97 -4.45
CA HIS A 65 -15.89 9.87 -4.83
C HIS A 65 -16.04 9.92 -6.35
N ILE A 66 -17.24 9.63 -6.83
CA ILE A 66 -17.56 9.66 -8.26
C ILE A 66 -17.65 11.11 -8.72
N VAL A 67 -16.95 11.43 -9.79
CA VAL A 67 -16.92 12.75 -10.43
C VAL A 67 -17.30 12.64 -11.90
N ALA A 68 -17.99 13.65 -12.42
CA ALA A 68 -18.37 13.77 -13.81
C ALA A 68 -17.64 14.95 -14.47
N ARG A 69 -17.31 14.80 -15.75
CA ARG A 69 -16.70 15.85 -16.55
C ARG A 69 -17.74 16.80 -17.12
N SER A 70 -17.78 18.01 -16.60
CA SER A 70 -18.53 19.14 -17.15
C SER A 70 -17.70 19.90 -18.19
N PRO A 71 -18.26 20.24 -19.36
CA PRO A 71 -17.58 21.07 -20.36
C PRO A 71 -17.17 22.47 -19.85
N GLN A 72 -17.91 23.02 -18.88
CA GLN A 72 -17.71 24.38 -18.38
C GLN A 72 -16.86 24.43 -17.10
N TYR A 73 -17.09 23.49 -16.18
CA TYR A 73 -16.50 23.52 -14.83
C TYR A 73 -15.42 22.45 -14.60
N GLY A 74 -15.11 21.66 -15.62
CA GLY A 74 -14.19 20.53 -15.48
C GLY A 74 -14.82 19.41 -14.65
N TRP A 75 -14.04 18.81 -13.75
CA TRP A 75 -14.52 17.69 -12.94
C TRP A 75 -15.32 18.18 -11.74
N ILE A 76 -16.58 17.77 -11.67
CA ILE A 76 -17.50 18.09 -10.57
C ILE A 76 -17.99 16.80 -9.92
N PRO A 77 -18.39 16.82 -8.64
CA PRO A 77 -19.06 15.67 -8.02
C PRO A 77 -20.24 15.20 -8.87
N ALA A 78 -20.32 13.90 -9.14
CA ALA A 78 -21.44 13.35 -9.89
C ALA A 78 -22.72 13.40 -9.02
N PRO A 79 -23.89 13.68 -9.61
CA PRO A 79 -25.18 13.63 -8.91
C PRO A 79 -25.59 12.17 -8.69
N VAL A 80 -24.94 11.51 -7.72
CA VAL A 80 -25.21 10.13 -7.35
C VAL A 80 -26.04 10.04 -6.07
N ASP A 81 -27.01 9.13 -6.04
CA ASP A 81 -27.78 8.81 -4.84
C ASP A 81 -26.95 7.91 -3.89
N ASP A 82 -27.48 7.66 -2.68
CA ASP A 82 -26.74 6.91 -1.67
C ASP A 82 -26.54 5.44 -2.02
N LYS A 83 -27.46 4.85 -2.80
CA LYS A 83 -27.31 3.47 -3.29
C LYS A 83 -26.20 3.40 -4.33
N GLN A 84 -26.16 4.34 -5.28
CA GLN A 84 -25.11 4.44 -6.28
C GLN A 84 -23.74 4.72 -5.66
N LYS A 85 -23.67 5.54 -4.60
CA LYS A 85 -22.41 5.70 -3.85
C LYS A 85 -21.97 4.41 -3.18
N GLN A 86 -22.90 3.62 -2.65
CA GLN A 86 -22.56 2.33 -2.05
C GLN A 86 -22.09 1.32 -3.09
N ASP A 87 -22.75 1.27 -4.25
CA ASP A 87 -22.49 0.27 -5.30
C ASP A 87 -21.27 0.61 -6.16
N PHE A 88 -20.91 1.90 -6.29
CA PHE A 88 -19.87 2.36 -7.23
C PHE A 88 -18.85 3.34 -6.63
N GLY A 89 -19.03 3.76 -5.37
CA GLY A 89 -18.16 4.71 -4.67
C GLY A 89 -16.92 4.08 -4.05
N HIS A 90 -16.46 2.96 -4.60
CA HIS A 90 -15.30 2.23 -4.13
C HIS A 90 -14.48 1.65 -5.29
N ARG A 91 -13.22 1.32 -5.02
CA ARG A 91 -12.30 0.75 -6.01
C ARG A 91 -11.39 -0.29 -5.37
N ASP A 92 -11.17 -1.39 -6.07
CA ASP A 92 -10.11 -2.34 -5.73
C ASP A 92 -8.75 -1.81 -6.19
N MET A 93 -7.70 -2.05 -5.40
CA MET A 93 -6.37 -1.46 -5.61
C MET A 93 -5.29 -2.55 -5.87
N PRO A 94 -5.26 -3.16 -7.08
CA PRO A 94 -4.32 -4.22 -7.41
C PRO A 94 -2.89 -3.74 -7.70
N GLU A 95 -2.65 -2.44 -7.83
CA GLU A 95 -1.35 -1.93 -8.25
C GLU A 95 -0.24 -2.22 -7.22
N GLY A 96 0.95 -2.55 -7.71
CA GLY A 96 2.12 -2.77 -6.85
C GLY A 96 2.55 -1.51 -6.07
N ILE A 97 3.30 -1.72 -4.99
CA ILE A 97 3.77 -0.65 -4.07
C ILE A 97 4.36 0.54 -4.80
N LYS A 98 5.22 0.32 -5.81
CA LYS A 98 5.83 1.39 -6.61
C LYS A 98 4.80 2.35 -7.20
N SER A 99 3.72 1.82 -7.76
CA SER A 99 2.66 2.61 -8.39
C SER A 99 1.84 3.36 -7.33
N LEU A 100 1.49 2.69 -6.23
CA LEU A 100 0.74 3.28 -5.13
C LEU A 100 1.53 4.41 -4.46
N GLU A 101 2.82 4.20 -4.15
CA GLU A 101 3.68 5.22 -3.54
C GLU A 101 3.83 6.43 -4.45
N LYS A 102 4.14 6.21 -5.74
CA LYS A 102 4.25 7.28 -6.72
C LYS A 102 2.96 8.11 -6.79
N THR A 103 1.81 7.45 -6.77
CA THR A 103 0.50 8.11 -6.79
C THR A 103 0.26 8.90 -5.51
N CYS A 104 0.55 8.31 -4.35
CA CYS A 104 0.44 8.96 -3.04
C CYS A 104 1.32 10.22 -2.93
N MET A 105 2.55 10.15 -3.45
CA MET A 105 3.53 11.25 -3.47
C MET A 105 3.13 12.38 -4.43
N ALA A 106 2.50 12.04 -5.55
CA ALA A 106 2.00 13.00 -6.52
C ALA A 106 0.76 13.76 -5.99
N CYS A 107 -0.03 13.13 -5.12
CA CYS A 107 -1.19 13.76 -4.51
C CYS A 107 -0.80 14.76 -3.41
N LYS A 108 -1.52 15.88 -3.32
CA LYS A 108 -1.42 16.82 -2.19
C LYS A 108 -2.36 16.37 -1.06
N LYS A 109 -2.06 16.78 0.18
CA LYS A 109 -2.99 16.61 1.30
C LYS A 109 -4.34 17.23 0.97
N GLY A 110 -5.42 16.51 1.27
CA GLY A 110 -6.79 16.93 0.94
C GLY A 110 -7.18 16.79 -0.54
N THR A 111 -6.29 16.27 -1.39
CA THR A 111 -6.60 15.93 -2.79
C THR A 111 -6.62 14.42 -2.99
N GLY A 112 -7.01 13.98 -4.18
CA GLY A 112 -7.05 12.58 -4.55
C GLY A 112 -6.55 12.34 -5.98
N HIS A 113 -6.25 11.08 -6.25
CA HIS A 113 -5.96 10.59 -7.58
C HIS A 113 -7.26 10.24 -8.29
N ARG A 114 -7.40 10.70 -9.54
CA ARG A 114 -8.59 10.44 -10.35
C ARG A 114 -8.32 9.28 -11.29
N ILE A 115 -9.13 8.23 -11.17
CA ILE A 115 -9.09 7.03 -11.99
C ILE A 115 -10.31 7.10 -12.92
N VAL A 116 -10.06 7.18 -14.23
CA VAL A 116 -11.13 7.14 -15.24
C VAL A 116 -11.59 5.70 -15.40
N PHE A 117 -12.90 5.48 -15.41
CA PHE A 117 -13.47 4.16 -15.63
C PHE A 117 -13.17 3.65 -17.02
N ASP A 118 -13.06 2.32 -17.18
CA ASP A 118 -12.98 1.75 -18.52
C ASP A 118 -14.32 1.88 -19.27
N LYS A 119 -14.36 1.43 -20.53
CA LYS A 119 -15.55 1.61 -21.38
C LYS A 119 -16.77 0.85 -20.85
N GLU A 120 -16.58 -0.34 -20.28
CA GLU A 120 -17.68 -1.21 -19.82
C GLU A 120 -18.22 -0.71 -18.47
N GLU A 121 -17.31 -0.37 -17.55
CA GLU A 121 -17.62 0.26 -16.27
C GLU A 121 -18.32 1.60 -16.48
N MET A 122 -17.79 2.44 -17.39
CA MET A 122 -18.36 3.75 -17.70
C MET A 122 -19.76 3.62 -18.28
N ALA A 123 -19.99 2.72 -19.23
CA ALA A 123 -21.32 2.50 -19.81
C ALA A 123 -22.32 2.04 -18.75
N THR A 124 -21.88 1.15 -17.84
CA THR A 124 -22.70 0.67 -16.73
C THR A 124 -23.08 1.81 -15.78
N LEU A 125 -22.11 2.61 -15.32
CA LEU A 125 -22.37 3.75 -14.45
C LEU A 125 -23.23 4.82 -15.14
N GLN A 126 -22.96 5.13 -16.41
CA GLN A 126 -23.73 6.11 -17.19
C GLN A 126 -25.21 5.73 -17.28
N ALA A 127 -25.50 4.44 -17.50
CA ALA A 127 -26.87 3.94 -17.51
C ALA A 127 -27.56 4.06 -16.15
N HIS A 128 -26.84 3.78 -15.05
CA HIS A 128 -27.39 3.87 -13.70
C HIS A 128 -27.61 5.31 -13.24
N ILE A 129 -26.69 6.22 -13.57
CA ILE A 129 -26.71 7.63 -13.15
C ILE A 129 -27.49 8.51 -14.15
N ASN A 130 -27.90 7.94 -15.29
CA ASN A 130 -28.57 8.63 -16.39
C ASN A 130 -27.80 9.87 -16.88
N LEU A 131 -26.49 9.69 -17.10
CA LEU A 131 -25.57 10.72 -17.59
C LEU A 131 -24.80 10.22 -18.80
N THR A 132 -24.53 11.11 -19.75
CA THR A 132 -23.66 10.84 -20.92
C THR A 132 -22.25 11.40 -20.75
N ALA A 133 -21.98 12.08 -19.64
CA ALA A 133 -20.67 12.67 -19.34
C ALA A 133 -19.63 11.60 -18.99
N GLU A 134 -18.36 11.91 -19.23
CA GLU A 134 -17.23 11.08 -18.78
C GLU A 134 -17.22 11.04 -17.24
N LEU A 135 -17.16 9.83 -16.68
CA LEU A 135 -17.14 9.60 -15.23
C LEU A 135 -15.76 9.11 -14.79
N ALA A 136 -15.41 9.41 -13.55
CA ALA A 136 -14.21 8.91 -12.91
C ALA A 136 -14.43 8.76 -11.41
N ILE A 137 -13.60 7.97 -10.73
CA ILE A 137 -13.56 7.91 -9.27
C ILE A 137 -12.31 8.62 -8.76
N THR A 138 -12.48 9.43 -7.72
CA THR A 138 -11.37 10.09 -7.03
C THR A 138 -11.08 9.37 -5.72
N ILE A 139 -9.91 8.74 -5.63
CA ILE A 139 -9.41 8.08 -4.43
C ILE A 139 -8.50 9.05 -3.67
N SER A 140 -8.77 9.26 -2.39
CA SER A 140 -8.05 10.25 -1.59
C SER A 140 -6.59 9.85 -1.36
N ARG A 141 -5.68 10.83 -1.19
CA ARG A 141 -4.29 10.54 -0.76
C ARG A 141 -4.23 9.71 0.52
N ASP A 142 -5.14 9.99 1.46
CA ASP A 142 -5.24 9.28 2.74
C ASP A 142 -5.53 7.78 2.55
N SER A 143 -6.37 7.43 1.57
CA SER A 143 -6.63 6.03 1.20
C SER A 143 -5.35 5.33 0.72
N TYR A 144 -4.57 5.94 -0.18
CA TYR A 144 -3.27 5.38 -0.61
C TYR A 144 -2.29 5.25 0.55
N ASN A 145 -2.22 6.27 1.40
CA ASN A 145 -1.35 6.27 2.57
C ASN A 145 -1.68 5.11 3.52
N LYS A 146 -2.96 4.89 3.82
CA LYS A 146 -3.43 3.78 4.66
C LYS A 146 -3.02 2.43 4.10
N LEU A 147 -3.18 2.20 2.78
CA LEU A 147 -2.78 0.96 2.13
C LEU A 147 -1.28 0.67 2.31
N LEU A 148 -0.45 1.67 2.01
CA LEU A 148 1.00 1.58 2.11
C LEU A 148 1.46 1.39 3.57
N ARG A 149 0.77 2.07 4.50
CA ARG A 149 1.05 1.98 5.93
C ARG A 149 0.73 0.61 6.49
N VAL A 150 -0.34 -0.06 6.04
CA VAL A 150 -0.67 -1.44 6.45
C VAL A 150 0.48 -2.39 6.11
N VAL A 151 1.00 -2.33 4.87
CA VAL A 151 2.12 -3.19 4.46
C VAL A 151 3.37 -2.87 5.28
N ARG A 152 3.71 -1.59 5.44
CA ARG A 152 4.88 -1.16 6.23
C ARG A 152 4.79 -1.60 7.69
N CYS A 153 3.60 -1.50 8.30
CA CYS A 153 3.33 -1.96 9.65
C CYS A 153 3.42 -3.49 9.78
N ALA A 154 2.93 -4.24 8.79
CA ALA A 154 3.03 -5.69 8.79
C ALA A 154 4.50 -6.15 8.76
N LEU A 155 5.33 -5.52 7.92
CA LEU A 155 6.77 -5.76 7.88
C LEU A 155 7.46 -5.41 9.20
N TYR A 156 7.04 -4.30 9.83
CA TYR A 156 7.57 -3.88 11.13
C TYR A 156 7.24 -4.90 12.23
N LEU A 157 5.98 -5.30 12.34
CA LEU A 157 5.55 -6.30 13.31
C LEU A 157 6.28 -7.64 13.11
N TRP A 158 6.48 -8.05 11.86
CA TRP A 158 7.27 -9.23 11.54
C TRP A 158 8.73 -9.08 11.97
N ALA A 159 9.38 -7.95 11.67
CA ALA A 159 10.75 -7.68 12.09
C ALA A 159 10.89 -7.66 13.63
N GLN A 160 9.93 -7.09 14.34
CA GLN A 160 9.90 -7.08 15.81
C GLN A 160 9.83 -8.51 16.38
N GLU A 161 8.92 -9.36 15.88
CA GLU A 161 8.85 -10.75 16.35
C GLU A 161 10.12 -11.54 16.02
N LEU A 162 10.76 -11.31 14.86
CA LEU A 162 12.07 -11.92 14.56
C LEU A 162 13.13 -11.53 15.60
N MET A 163 13.20 -10.25 15.99
CA MET A 163 14.12 -9.77 17.01
C MET A 163 13.80 -10.34 18.40
N GLU A 164 12.53 -10.44 18.78
CA GLU A 164 12.10 -11.09 20.04
C GLU A 164 12.53 -12.56 20.10
N HIS A 165 12.56 -13.25 18.96
CA HIS A 165 13.10 -14.60 18.83
C HIS A 165 14.65 -14.64 18.73
N GLY A 166 15.35 -13.53 18.93
CA GLY A 166 16.81 -13.46 19.03
C GLY A 166 17.54 -13.47 17.69
N LEU A 167 16.86 -13.08 16.60
CA LEU A 167 17.49 -12.91 15.27
C LEU A 167 18.08 -11.51 15.06
N SER A 168 18.12 -10.68 16.11
CA SER A 168 18.90 -9.43 16.15
C SER A 168 20.42 -9.71 16.20
N GLY A 169 21.25 -8.73 15.84
CA GLY A 169 22.71 -8.84 15.86
C GLY A 169 23.35 -9.40 14.57
N ASP A 170 24.67 -9.31 14.44
CA ASP A 170 25.38 -9.59 13.17
C ASP A 170 25.18 -11.04 12.68
N HIS A 171 24.27 -11.21 11.71
CA HIS A 171 23.97 -12.49 11.05
C HIS A 171 24.32 -12.43 9.56
N ASN A 172 25.35 -13.19 9.15
CA ASN A 172 25.63 -13.41 7.72
C ASN A 172 24.78 -14.54 7.12
N SER A 173 24.30 -15.46 7.95
CA SER A 173 23.46 -16.59 7.54
C SER A 173 22.72 -17.18 8.74
N TYR A 174 21.50 -17.67 8.53
CA TYR A 174 20.72 -18.34 9.58
C TYR A 174 20.90 -19.87 9.55
N SER A 175 21.16 -20.43 10.72
CA SER A 175 21.25 -21.87 10.98
C SER A 175 19.89 -22.56 10.84
N ALA A 176 19.88 -23.90 10.80
CA ALA A 176 18.64 -24.66 10.78
C ALA A 176 17.81 -24.47 12.06
N GLN A 177 18.46 -24.35 13.22
CA GLN A 177 17.79 -24.15 14.51
C GLN A 177 17.12 -22.78 14.60
N GLU A 178 17.79 -21.74 14.12
CA GLU A 178 17.23 -20.38 14.07
C GLU A 178 16.01 -20.30 13.16
N ARG A 179 16.08 -20.91 11.97
CA ARG A 179 14.95 -20.97 11.04
C ARG A 179 13.76 -21.72 11.64
N GLU A 180 14.01 -22.85 12.29
CA GLU A 180 12.95 -23.63 12.95
C GLU A 180 12.25 -22.81 14.05
N LYS A 181 13.03 -22.04 14.83
CA LYS A 181 12.51 -21.19 15.92
C LYS A 181 11.47 -20.18 15.42
N VAL A 182 11.62 -19.67 14.20
CA VAL A 182 10.72 -18.65 13.63
C VAL A 182 9.87 -19.13 12.47
N ALA A 183 9.88 -20.43 12.15
CA ALA A 183 9.11 -20.98 11.04
C ALA A 183 7.60 -20.67 11.15
N HIS A 184 7.08 -20.56 12.38
CA HIS A 184 5.70 -20.19 12.68
C HIS A 184 5.36 -18.72 12.35
N LEU A 185 6.35 -17.88 12.05
CA LEU A 185 6.18 -16.50 11.60
C LEU A 185 6.05 -16.40 10.06
N ASP A 186 6.07 -17.51 9.33
CA ASP A 186 5.77 -17.56 7.89
C ASP A 186 4.26 -17.47 7.60
N ASP A 187 3.61 -16.47 8.20
CA ASP A 187 2.17 -16.20 8.10
C ASP A 187 1.94 -14.68 7.94
N PRO A 188 1.98 -14.15 6.70
CA PRO A 188 1.78 -12.73 6.45
C PRO A 188 0.40 -12.23 6.88
N GLU A 189 -0.62 -13.10 6.88
CA GLU A 189 -1.99 -12.73 7.23
C GLU A 189 -2.14 -12.29 8.68
N ARG A 190 -1.48 -13.00 9.59
CA ARG A 190 -1.38 -12.57 10.98
C ARG A 190 -0.87 -11.15 11.13
N PHE A 191 0.16 -10.76 10.36
CA PHE A 191 0.81 -9.46 10.52
C PHE A 191 0.01 -8.32 9.89
N TRP A 192 -0.53 -8.48 8.67
CA TRP A 192 -1.32 -7.41 8.08
C TRP A 192 -2.69 -7.24 8.75
N ARG A 193 -3.28 -8.30 9.32
CA ARG A 193 -4.48 -8.17 10.17
C ARG A 193 -4.20 -7.36 11.42
N LYS A 194 -3.11 -7.69 12.13
CA LYS A 194 -2.66 -6.93 13.30
C LYS A 194 -2.33 -5.48 12.94
N ALA A 195 -1.71 -5.24 11.78
CA ALA A 195 -1.46 -3.89 11.29
C ALA A 195 -2.74 -3.07 11.02
N LEU A 196 -3.86 -3.71 10.66
CA LEU A 196 -5.15 -3.02 10.51
C LEU A 196 -5.75 -2.63 11.87
N GLU A 197 -5.57 -3.49 12.88
CA GLU A 197 -6.06 -3.27 14.25
C GLU A 197 -5.24 -2.20 14.97
N ASP A 198 -3.91 -2.31 14.93
CA ASP A 198 -2.98 -1.50 15.73
C ASP A 198 -2.45 -0.27 14.97
N ASN A 199 -2.97 0.03 13.77
CA ASN A 199 -2.41 1.00 12.84
C ASN A 199 -2.04 2.34 13.52
N ALA A 200 -2.93 2.92 14.33
CA ALA A 200 -2.68 4.23 14.95
C ALA A 200 -1.54 4.26 15.99
N ASP A 201 -1.21 3.12 16.59
CA ASP A 201 -0.32 3.05 17.76
C ASP A 201 1.12 2.63 17.40
N LEU A 202 1.34 2.17 16.17
CA LEU A 202 2.67 1.74 15.71
C LEU A 202 3.55 2.94 15.35
N PRO A 203 4.85 2.92 15.69
CA PRO A 203 5.81 4.00 15.42
C PRO A 203 6.27 4.01 13.95
N ILE A 204 5.31 3.92 13.03
CA ILE A 204 5.53 3.83 11.59
C ILE A 204 5.13 5.14 10.93
N PRO A 205 6.04 5.77 10.17
CA PRO A 205 5.74 7.02 9.51
C PRO A 205 4.76 6.80 8.36
N ASP A 206 3.95 7.82 8.13
CA ASP A 206 3.17 7.96 6.91
C ASP A 206 4.10 8.23 5.72
N VAL A 207 3.66 7.86 4.51
CA VAL A 207 4.33 8.26 3.27
C VAL A 207 4.55 9.78 3.27
N ARG A 208 5.80 10.21 3.07
CA ARG A 208 6.20 11.62 3.07
C ARG A 208 5.35 12.46 2.11
N GLU A 209 5.27 13.75 2.38
CA GLU A 209 4.78 14.70 1.39
C GLU A 209 6.00 15.21 0.62
N THR A 210 5.95 15.19 -0.71
CA THR A 210 6.97 15.91 -1.48
C THR A 210 6.86 17.39 -1.14
N GLY A 211 7.91 17.91 -0.49
CA GLY A 211 7.96 19.29 -0.05
C GLY A 211 7.80 20.25 -1.23
N PHE A 212 7.24 21.43 -0.99
CA PHE A 212 7.09 22.49 -2.00
C PHE A 212 8.40 22.78 -2.77
N PHE A 213 9.54 22.68 -2.09
CA PHE A 213 10.87 22.91 -2.66
C PHE A 213 11.41 21.75 -3.50
N GLU A 214 11.22 20.48 -3.11
CA GLU A 214 11.65 19.33 -3.92
C GLU A 214 10.89 19.23 -5.25
N ARG A 215 9.62 19.65 -5.27
CA ARG A 215 8.80 19.69 -6.50
C ARG A 215 9.24 20.75 -7.50
N PHE A 216 9.84 21.85 -7.04
CA PHE A 216 10.31 22.95 -7.90
C PHE A 216 11.79 22.84 -8.26
N PHE A 217 12.60 22.19 -7.42
CA PHE A 217 14.06 22.10 -7.59
C PHE A 217 14.56 20.66 -7.77
N GLY A 218 13.72 19.77 -8.31
CA GLY A 218 14.05 18.35 -8.54
C GLY A 218 15.46 18.15 -9.12
N ARG A 219 16.34 17.58 -8.27
CA ARG A 219 17.69 17.04 -8.54
C ARG A 219 18.58 17.88 -9.46
N THR A 220 19.32 18.81 -8.86
CA THR A 220 20.73 19.02 -9.25
C THR A 220 21.59 18.17 -8.31
N GLY A 221 22.12 17.07 -8.83
CA GLY A 221 22.92 16.09 -8.09
C GLY A 221 22.96 14.78 -8.83
#